data_AF-D9IXJ9-F1
#
_entry.id   AF-D9IXJ9-F1
#
_cell.length_a   1.000
_cell.length_b   1.000
_cell.length_c   1.000
_cell.angle_alpha   90.00
_cell.angle_beta   90.00
_cell.angle_gamma   90.00
#
_symmetry.space_group_name_H-M   'P 1'
#
loop_
_entity.id
_entity.type
_entity.pdbx_description
1 polymer ?
#
loop_
_entity_poly.entity_id
_entity_poly.type
_entity_poly.pdbx_seq_one_letter_code
_entity_poly.pdbx_strand_id
1 'polypeptide(L)'
;MHTTAVKLYFLALQIEENAKQRSRIWVNIGAAWQEIDFRREAFSAYTKALTYNNTDPQIWYNLGTLSFYLSRECFSLGNFLAAFDWCKKTVIFWSIMKKLAPGRYYRAEQWVDDYNSAQKQNKLMNTRLTKT
;
A
#
# COMPACT_ATOMS: atom_id res chain seq x y z
N MET A 1 10.11 -14.39 -17.78
CA MET A 1 10.13 -13.01 -18.36
C MET A 1 10.21 -11.93 -17.28
N HIS A 2 9.47 -12.00 -16.17
CA HIS A 2 9.46 -10.96 -15.11
C HIS A 2 10.80 -10.76 -14.37
N THR A 3 11.58 -11.82 -14.13
CA THR A 3 12.94 -11.69 -13.56
C THR A 3 13.91 -10.95 -14.49
N THR A 4 13.68 -11.01 -15.81
CA THR A 4 14.43 -10.23 -16.80
C THR A 4 14.06 -8.75 -16.73
N ALA A 5 12.78 -8.42 -16.53
CA ALA A 5 12.32 -7.04 -16.38
C ALA A 5 12.95 -6.36 -15.16
N VAL A 6 12.99 -7.05 -14.01
CA VAL A 6 13.64 -6.55 -12.80
C VAL A 6 15.13 -6.26 -13.04
N LYS A 7 15.85 -7.16 -13.74
CA LYS A 7 17.26 -6.92 -14.11
C LYS A 7 17.43 -5.66 -14.96
N LEU A 8 16.57 -5.46 -15.97
CA LEU A 8 16.61 -4.27 -16.82
C LEU A 8 16.35 -2.99 -16.02
N TYR A 9 15.41 -3.01 -15.07
CA TYR A 9 15.16 -1.85 -14.20
C TYR A 9 16.35 -1.52 -13.29
N PHE A 10 17.07 -2.53 -12.78
CA PHE A 10 18.29 -2.29 -12.01
C PHE A 10 19.41 -1.68 -12.86
N LEU A 11 19.54 -2.08 -14.13
CA LEU A 11 20.47 -1.42 -15.06
C LEU A 11 20.05 0.02 -15.35
N ALA A 12 18.75 0.27 -15.55
CA ALA A 12 18.24 1.63 -15.73
C ALA A 12 18.55 2.55 -14.53
N LEU A 13 18.49 2.01 -13.30
CA LEU A 13 18.86 2.75 -12.08
C LEU A 13 20.34 3.14 -12.00
N GLN A 14 21.23 2.51 -12.77
CA GLN A 14 22.66 2.86 -12.78
C GLN A 14 22.92 4.14 -13.59
N ILE A 15 22.10 4.40 -14.60
CA ILE A 15 22.24 5.56 -15.50
C ILE A 15 21.27 6.70 -15.16
N GLU A 16 20.16 6.41 -14.47
CA GLU A 16 19.14 7.39 -14.16
C GLU A 16 19.48 8.18 -12.88
N GLU A 17 19.77 9.47 -13.02
CA GLU A 17 20.08 10.37 -11.91
C GLU A 17 18.83 11.10 -11.39
N ASN A 18 17.80 11.27 -12.21
CA ASN A 18 16.63 12.06 -11.84
C ASN A 18 15.81 11.35 -10.76
N ALA A 19 15.66 11.97 -9.59
CA ALA A 19 14.93 11.40 -8.45
C ALA A 19 13.50 10.94 -8.82
N LYS A 20 12.76 11.72 -9.61
CA LYS A 20 11.39 11.36 -10.01
C LYS A 20 11.36 10.13 -10.93
N GLN A 21 12.32 10.01 -11.84
CA GLN A 21 12.44 8.83 -12.71
C GLN A 21 12.93 7.61 -11.93
N ARG A 22 13.91 7.78 -11.04
CA ARG A 22 14.33 6.72 -10.10
C ARG A 22 13.16 6.20 -9.29
N SER A 23 12.31 7.10 -8.77
CA SER A 23 11.08 6.72 -8.07
C SER A 23 10.16 5.86 -8.94
N ARG A 24 9.89 6.26 -10.19
CA ARG A 24 9.08 5.48 -11.13
C ARG A 24 9.69 4.13 -11.46
N ILE A 25 11.02 4.04 -11.60
CA ILE A 25 11.70 2.76 -11.81
C ILE A 25 11.49 1.84 -10.60
N TRP A 26 11.62 2.36 -9.38
CA TRP A 26 11.33 1.59 -8.16
C TRP A 26 9.87 1.15 -8.06
N VAL A 27 8.91 1.97 -8.52
CA VAL A 27 7.50 1.56 -8.66
C VAL A 27 7.37 0.38 -9.62
N ASN A 28 8.02 0.43 -10.77
CA ASN A 28 7.95 -0.64 -11.76
C ASN A 28 8.63 -1.93 -11.28
N ILE A 29 9.73 -1.82 -10.53
CA ILE A 29 10.36 -2.95 -9.84
C ILE A 29 9.37 -3.56 -8.86
N GLY A 30 8.71 -2.75 -8.02
CA GLY A 30 7.71 -3.23 -7.06
C GLY A 30 6.53 -3.93 -7.73
N ALA A 31 6.03 -3.38 -8.83
CA ALA A 31 4.96 -3.99 -9.62
C ALA A 31 5.38 -5.35 -10.21
N ALA A 32 6.60 -5.42 -10.77
CA ALA A 32 7.13 -6.67 -11.32
C ALA A 32 7.31 -7.76 -10.24
N TRP A 33 7.74 -7.41 -9.02
CA TRP A 33 7.80 -8.35 -7.90
C TRP A 33 6.41 -8.78 -7.43
N GLN A 34 5.44 -7.87 -7.45
CA GLN A 34 4.06 -8.16 -7.05
C GLN A 34 3.39 -9.13 -8.02
N GLU A 35 3.66 -9.04 -9.33
CA GLU A 35 3.13 -9.97 -10.35
C GLU A 35 3.58 -11.43 -10.15
N ILE A 36 4.76 -11.63 -9.56
CA ILE A 36 5.29 -12.96 -9.23
C ILE A 36 5.03 -13.38 -7.78
N ASP A 37 4.19 -12.64 -7.06
CA ASP A 37 3.80 -12.85 -5.67
C ASP A 37 4.91 -12.72 -4.62
N PHE A 38 6.04 -12.09 -4.99
CA PHE A 38 7.12 -11.73 -4.08
C PHE A 38 6.77 -10.44 -3.32
N ARG A 39 5.82 -10.58 -2.38
CA ARG A 39 5.21 -9.44 -1.69
C ARG A 39 6.20 -8.63 -0.84
N ARG A 40 7.21 -9.27 -0.24
CA ARG A 40 8.20 -8.57 0.62
C ARG A 40 9.11 -7.67 -0.20
N GLU A 41 9.58 -8.18 -1.33
CA GLU A 41 10.42 -7.48 -2.30
C GLU A 41 9.65 -6.34 -2.94
N ALA A 42 8.38 -6.57 -3.30
CA ALA A 42 7.48 -5.52 -3.79
C ALA A 42 7.33 -4.37 -2.79
N PHE A 43 7.10 -4.68 -1.51
CA PHE A 43 6.98 -3.69 -0.45
C PHE A 43 8.29 -2.89 -0.28
N SER A 44 9.44 -3.57 -0.27
CA SER A 44 10.77 -2.93 -0.21
C SER A 44 11.01 -1.99 -1.39
N ALA A 45 10.64 -2.39 -2.61
CA ALA A 45 10.77 -1.56 -3.80
C ALA A 45 9.87 -0.31 -3.74
N TYR A 46 8.60 -0.45 -3.35
CA TYR A 46 7.71 0.70 -3.22
C TYR A 46 8.14 1.66 -2.10
N THR A 47 8.59 1.15 -0.96
CA THR A 47 9.15 2.00 0.12
C THR A 47 10.43 2.70 -0.33
N LYS A 48 11.26 2.06 -1.16
CA LYS A 48 12.41 2.72 -1.78
C LYS A 48 11.98 3.82 -2.75
N ALA A 49 10.90 3.63 -3.51
CA ALA A 49 10.33 4.67 -4.38
C ALA A 49 9.94 5.94 -3.62
N LEU A 50 9.40 5.79 -2.40
CA LEU A 50 9.05 6.92 -1.52
C LEU A 50 10.27 7.75 -1.10
N THR A 51 11.45 7.14 -0.98
CA THR A 51 12.69 7.88 -0.64
C THR A 51 13.11 8.85 -1.74
N TYR A 52 12.67 8.61 -2.98
CA TYR A 52 12.95 9.47 -4.12
C TYR A 52 11.81 10.45 -4.43
N ASN A 53 10.56 10.03 -4.24
CA ASN A 53 9.40 10.89 -4.40
C ASN A 53 8.26 10.41 -3.50
N ASN A 54 8.04 11.09 -2.38
CA ASN A 54 6.95 10.78 -1.45
C ASN A 54 5.61 11.45 -1.80
N THR A 55 5.59 12.29 -2.83
CA THR A 55 4.39 13.03 -3.29
C THR A 55 3.66 12.33 -4.42
N ASP A 56 4.19 11.22 -4.95
CA ASP A 56 3.52 10.45 -5.99
C ASP A 56 2.39 9.59 -5.38
N PRO A 57 1.11 9.89 -5.67
CA PRO A 57 -0.02 9.15 -5.13
C PRO A 57 -0.05 7.69 -5.62
N GLN A 58 0.57 7.36 -6.76
CA GLN A 58 0.61 6.00 -7.29
C GLN A 58 1.37 5.05 -6.35
N ILE A 59 2.44 5.53 -5.71
CA ILE A 59 3.24 4.71 -4.78
C ILE A 59 2.39 4.32 -3.57
N TRP A 60 1.68 5.29 -3.00
CA TRP A 60 0.79 5.07 -1.87
C TRP A 60 -0.40 4.18 -2.22
N TYR A 61 -0.95 4.32 -3.43
CA TYR A 61 -1.98 3.41 -3.94
C TYR A 61 -1.47 1.97 -4.04
N ASN A 62 -0.26 1.76 -4.58
CA ASN A 62 0.35 0.44 -4.72
C ASN A 62 0.67 -0.17 -3.34
N LEU A 63 1.23 0.60 -2.40
CA LEU A 63 1.49 0.16 -1.02
C LEU A 63 0.20 -0.23 -0.29
N GLY A 64 -0.85 0.57 -0.43
CA GLY A 64 -2.15 0.26 0.17
C GLY A 64 -2.78 -0.98 -0.46
N THR A 65 -2.69 -1.14 -1.78
CA THR A 65 -3.17 -2.33 -2.48
C THR A 65 -2.43 -3.59 -2.01
N LEU A 66 -1.10 -3.54 -1.92
CA LEU A 66 -0.29 -4.66 -1.42
C LEU A 66 -0.62 -4.99 0.04
N SER A 67 -0.79 -3.98 0.88
CA SER A 67 -1.16 -4.15 2.30
C SER A 67 -2.55 -4.75 2.46
N PHE A 68 -3.49 -4.37 1.60
CA PHE A 68 -4.85 -4.92 1.59
C PHE A 68 -4.82 -6.42 1.27
N TYR A 69 -4.05 -6.83 0.26
CA TYR A 69 -3.87 -8.24 -0.07
C TYR A 69 -3.23 -9.03 1.08
N LEU A 70 -2.17 -8.49 1.68
CA LEU A 70 -1.51 -9.11 2.84
C LEU A 70 -2.44 -9.28 4.04
N SER A 71 -3.30 -8.29 4.28
CA SER A 71 -4.32 -8.39 5.33
C SER A 71 -5.28 -9.55 5.08
N ARG A 72 -5.82 -9.66 3.86
CA ARG A 72 -6.76 -10.73 3.49
C ARG A 72 -6.12 -12.11 3.55
N GLU A 73 -4.87 -12.22 3.12
CA GLU A 73 -4.09 -13.45 3.20
C GLU A 73 -3.88 -13.87 4.66
N CYS A 74 -3.43 -12.95 5.51
CA CYS A 74 -3.27 -13.20 6.95
C CYS A 74 -4.60 -13.59 7.61
N PHE A 75 -5.71 -12.97 7.21
CA PHE A 75 -7.05 -13.33 7.70
C PHE A 75 -7.42 -14.76 7.28
N SER A 76 -7.17 -15.14 6.03
CA SER A 76 -7.43 -16.49 5.53
C SER A 76 -6.57 -17.55 6.23
N LEU A 77 -5.37 -17.20 6.67
CA LEU A 77 -4.47 -18.08 7.42
C LEU A 77 -4.76 -18.10 8.93
N GLY A 78 -5.79 -17.38 9.41
CA GLY A 78 -6.14 -17.28 10.83
C GLY A 78 -5.21 -16.38 11.65
N ASN A 79 -4.30 -15.63 11.02
CA ASN A 79 -3.42 -14.68 11.70
C ASN A 79 -4.10 -13.30 11.83
N PHE A 80 -5.05 -13.20 12.76
CA PHE A 80 -5.87 -12.01 12.95
C PHE A 80 -5.07 -10.77 13.40
N LEU A 81 -4.01 -10.95 14.19
CA LEU A 81 -3.17 -9.84 14.65
C LEU A 81 -2.41 -9.20 13.49
N ALA A 82 -1.78 -10.01 12.63
CA ALA A 82 -1.11 -9.50 11.43
C ALA A 82 -2.12 -8.92 10.44
N ALA A 83 -3.28 -9.55 10.26
CA ALA A 83 -4.33 -9.03 9.39
C ALA A 83 -4.78 -7.62 9.82
N PHE A 84 -4.94 -7.39 11.12
CA PHE A 84 -5.32 -6.10 11.67
C PHE A 84 -4.22 -5.04 11.52
N ASP A 85 -2.95 -5.40 11.72
CA ASP A 85 -1.82 -4.49 11.48
C ASP A 85 -1.76 -4.07 10.00
N TRP A 86 -1.92 -5.01 9.07
CA TRP A 86 -1.98 -4.72 7.64
C TRP A 86 -3.20 -3.88 7.24
N CYS A 87 -4.38 -4.10 7.86
CA CYS A 87 -5.55 -3.24 7.70
C CYS A 87 -5.22 -1.80 8.09
N LYS A 88 -4.61 -1.59 9.26
CA LYS A 88 -4.21 -0.24 9.71
C LYS A 88 -3.25 0.44 8.73
N LYS A 89 -2.24 -0.29 8.25
CA LYS A 89 -1.30 0.24 7.24
C LYS A 89 -2.02 0.61 5.94
N THR A 90 -2.95 -0.22 5.49
CA THR A 90 -3.77 0.03 4.29
C THR A 90 -4.52 1.36 4.41
N VAL A 91 -5.19 1.59 5.54
CA VAL A 91 -5.91 2.84 5.81
C VAL A 91 -4.97 4.04 5.78
N ILE A 92 -3.79 3.93 6.41
CA ILE A 92 -2.78 5.00 6.42
C ILE A 92 -2.33 5.32 4.99
N PHE A 93 -1.93 4.31 4.21
CA PHE A 93 -1.43 4.50 2.85
C PHE A 93 -2.49 5.10 1.93
N TRP A 94 -3.72 4.57 1.96
CA TRP A 94 -4.80 5.11 1.14
C TRP A 94 -5.30 6.48 1.61
N SER A 95 -5.16 6.82 2.90
CA SER A 95 -5.43 8.19 3.39
C SER A 95 -4.41 9.20 2.87
N ILE A 96 -3.12 8.83 2.86
CA ILE A 96 -2.05 9.69 2.28
C ILE A 96 -2.26 9.84 0.78
N MET A 97 -2.57 8.73 0.08
CA MET A 97 -2.94 8.74 -1.33
C MET A 97 -4.11 9.69 -1.60
N LYS A 98 -5.22 9.59 -0.84
CA LYS A 98 -6.41 10.45 -0.97
C LYS A 98 -6.08 11.92 -0.80
N LYS A 99 -5.19 12.25 0.14
CA LYS A 99 -4.70 13.63 0.35
C LYS A 99 -3.90 14.17 -0.85
N LEU A 100 -3.10 13.32 -1.49
CA LEU A 100 -2.25 13.71 -2.62
C LEU A 100 -3.01 13.80 -3.95
N ALA A 101 -4.01 12.93 -4.16
CA ALA A 101 -4.82 12.90 -5.39
C ALA A 101 -6.28 12.52 -5.10
N PRO A 102 -7.08 13.45 -4.55
CA PRO A 102 -8.47 13.19 -4.22
C PRO A 102 -9.30 12.89 -5.47
N GLY A 103 -10.19 11.90 -5.38
CA GLY A 103 -11.07 11.47 -6.46
C GLY A 103 -10.39 10.60 -7.53
N ARG A 104 -9.06 10.45 -7.48
CA ARG A 104 -8.31 9.65 -8.48
C ARG A 104 -8.48 8.15 -8.26
N TYR A 105 -8.65 7.71 -7.02
CA TYR A 105 -8.72 6.29 -6.66
C TYR A 105 -9.99 5.99 -5.87
N TYR A 106 -11.14 6.31 -6.47
CA TYR A 106 -12.47 6.25 -5.85
C TYR A 106 -12.72 5.00 -5.00
N ARG A 107 -12.42 3.79 -5.51
CA ARG A 107 -12.65 2.53 -4.78
C ARG A 107 -11.81 2.43 -3.50
N ALA A 108 -10.56 2.86 -3.55
CA ALA A 108 -9.69 2.85 -2.38
C ALA A 108 -10.13 3.90 -1.34
N GLU A 109 -10.58 5.07 -1.81
CA GLU A 109 -11.12 6.12 -0.95
C GLU A 109 -12.40 5.68 -0.24
N GLN A 110 -13.32 5.06 -0.97
CA GLN A 110 -14.56 4.52 -0.41
C GLN A 110 -14.26 3.47 0.66
N TRP A 111 -13.33 2.55 0.39
CA TRP A 111 -12.94 1.54 1.38
C TRP A 111 -12.39 2.16 2.67
N VAL A 112 -11.60 3.23 2.58
CA VAL A 112 -11.09 3.95 3.76
C VAL A 112 -12.23 4.57 4.56
N ASP A 113 -13.19 5.19 3.88
CA ASP A 113 -14.34 5.84 4.52
C ASP A 113 -15.21 4.79 5.23
N ASP A 114 -15.47 3.65 4.59
CA ASP A 114 -16.20 2.52 5.16
C ASP A 114 -15.48 1.95 6.40
N TYR A 115 -14.18 1.70 6.30
CA TYR A 115 -13.36 1.21 7.41
C TYR A 115 -13.42 2.16 8.62
N ASN A 116 -13.26 3.46 8.40
CA ASN A 116 -13.29 4.47 9.46
C ASN A 116 -14.68 4.58 10.10
N SER A 117 -15.74 4.48 9.30
CA SER A 117 -17.12 4.50 9.80
C SER A 117 -17.40 3.30 10.71
N ALA A 118 -16.95 2.10 10.33
CA ALA A 118 -17.11 0.88 11.12
C ALA A 118 -16.37 0.97 12.46
N GLN A 119 -15.15 1.50 12.48
CA GLN A 119 -14.39 1.71 13.73
C GLN A 119 -15.08 2.70 14.67
N LYS A 120 -15.64 3.79 14.11
CA LYS A 120 -16.38 4.78 14.88
C LYS A 120 -17.64 4.18 15.52
N GLN A 121 -18.41 3.39 14.77
CA GLN A 121 -19.60 2.72 15.28
C GLN A 121 -19.27 1.73 16.40
N ASN A 122 -18.21 0.93 16.21
CA ASN A 122 -17.78 -0.06 17.21
C ASN A 122 -17.38 0.61 18.54
N LYS A 123 -16.66 1.75 18.47
CA LYS A 123 -16.33 2.56 19.65
C LYS A 123 -17.57 3.13 20.36
N LEU A 124 -18.57 3.58 19.60
CA LEU A 124 -19.84 4.10 20.15
C LEU A 124 -20.68 3.00 20.82
N MET A 125 -20.70 1.79 20.27
CA MET A 125 -21.39 0.65 20.89
C MET A 125 -20.72 0.24 22.20
N ASN A 126 -19.39 0.11 22.21
CA ASN A 126 -18.65 -0.29 23.41
C ASN A 126 -18.78 0.72 24.56
N THR A 127 -18.83 2.03 24.25
CA THR A 127 -19.02 3.08 25.27
C THR A 127 -20.45 3.16 25.82
N ARG A 128 -21.45 2.67 25.09
CA ARG A 128 -22.83 2.54 25.59
C ARG A 128 -22.98 1.34 26.52
N LEU A 129 -22.32 0.23 26.21
CA LEU A 129 -22.34 -1.00 27.01
C LEU A 129 -21.62 -0.86 28.36
N THR A 130 -20.62 0.02 28.48
CA THR A 130 -19.91 0.27 29.74
C THR A 130 -20.58 1.31 30.65
N LYS A 131 -21.68 1.94 30.21
CA LYS A 131 -22.41 2.99 30.94
C LYS A 131 -23.76 2.52 31.50
N THR A 132 -24.09 1.24 31.34
CA THR A 132 -25.24 0.54 31.92
C THR A 132 -24.74 -0.49 32.91
#